data_AF-A0A8T3Z4M9-F1
#
_entry.id   AF-A0A8T3Z4M9-F1
#
_cell.length_a   1.000
_cell.length_b   1.000
_cell.length_c   1.000
_cell.angle_alpha   90.00
_cell.angle_beta   90.00
_cell.angle_gamma   90.00
#
_symmetry.space_group_name_H-M   'P 1'
#
loop_
_entity.id
_entity.type
_entity.pdbx_description
1 polymer ?
#
loop_
_entity_poly.entity_id
_entity_poly.type
_entity_poly.pdbx_seq_one_letter_code
_entity_poly.pdbx_strand_id
1 'polypeptide(L)'
;MVYHHSYNVISQASQTRPELFYQYWEDFAALLDHHNSYHRDYAIILLANLTLADKQNKFLKVFNDYFSHINDEKFMTARKCVQNTAKILESKGELTGDIINILLDVDNRCDFPLKQKALLKSDVIELFINFYWQINDNERVNEFVKDELDSISPKTRKVAKKFMEKYG
;
A
#
# COMPACT_ATOMS: atom_id res chain seq x y z
N MET A 1 20.12 11.54 -11.65
CA MET A 1 19.24 12.66 -12.08
C MET A 1 18.36 12.28 -13.27
N VAL A 2 18.89 11.64 -14.32
CA VAL A 2 18.10 11.25 -15.52
C VAL A 2 17.01 10.18 -15.21
N TYR A 3 17.34 9.12 -14.48
CA TYR A 3 16.39 8.03 -14.17
C TYR A 3 15.12 8.46 -13.41
N HIS A 4 15.23 9.46 -12.53
CA HIS A 4 14.10 9.96 -11.76
C HIS A 4 13.06 10.70 -12.63
N HIS A 5 13.52 11.42 -13.66
CA HIS A 5 12.64 12.13 -14.59
C HIS A 5 11.92 11.15 -15.51
N SER A 6 12.64 10.15 -16.03
CA SER A 6 12.04 9.05 -16.79
C SER A 6 10.99 8.30 -15.97
N TYR A 7 11.30 8.00 -14.70
CA TYR A 7 10.35 7.37 -13.78
C TYR A 7 9.07 8.20 -13.60
N ASN A 8 9.18 9.51 -13.36
CA ASN A 8 8.00 10.36 -13.14
C ASN A 8 7.04 10.32 -14.34
N VAL A 9 7.59 10.35 -15.57
CA VAL A 9 6.80 10.21 -16.80
C VAL A 9 6.16 8.81 -16.89
N ILE A 10 6.93 7.75 -16.67
CA ILE A 10 6.44 6.37 -16.76
C ILE A 10 5.38 6.09 -15.69
N SER A 11 5.56 6.58 -14.46
CA SER A 11 4.61 6.42 -13.36
C SER A 11 3.26 7.06 -13.69
N GLN A 12 3.25 8.25 -14.29
CA GLN A 12 2.00 8.91 -14.71
C GLN A 12 1.38 8.18 -15.91
N ALA A 13 2.18 7.86 -16.92
CA ALA A 13 1.71 7.19 -18.13
C ALA A 13 1.14 5.79 -17.85
N SER A 14 1.79 5.00 -16.98
CA SER A 14 1.32 3.68 -16.58
C SER A 14 0.03 3.72 -15.77
N GLN A 15 -0.24 4.80 -15.04
CA GLN A 15 -1.51 4.97 -14.35
C GLN A 15 -2.66 5.24 -15.35
N THR A 16 -2.40 5.96 -16.43
CA THR A 16 -3.42 6.28 -17.45
C THR A 16 -3.63 5.17 -18.48
N ARG A 17 -2.55 4.50 -18.90
CA ARG A 17 -2.54 3.49 -19.98
C ARG A 17 -1.72 2.24 -19.55
N PRO A 18 -2.11 1.54 -18.46
CA PRO A 18 -1.31 0.44 -17.90
C PRO A 18 -1.04 -0.70 -18.89
N GLU A 19 -1.95 -0.93 -19.83
CA GLU A 19 -1.81 -1.99 -20.84
C GLU A 19 -0.60 -1.82 -21.76
N LEU A 20 -0.14 -0.57 -21.98
CA LEU A 20 1.06 -0.30 -22.79
C LEU A 20 2.35 -0.74 -22.08
N PHE A 21 2.33 -0.75 -20.76
CA PHE A 21 3.48 -1.03 -19.90
C PHE A 21 3.48 -2.44 -19.36
N TYR A 22 2.37 -3.17 -19.49
CA TYR A 22 2.21 -4.53 -18.96
C TYR A 22 3.24 -5.54 -19.49
N GLN A 23 3.78 -5.30 -20.70
CA GLN A 23 4.87 -6.11 -21.26
C GLN A 23 6.16 -6.10 -20.41
N TYR A 24 6.37 -5.04 -19.62
CA TYR A 24 7.54 -4.85 -18.74
C TYR A 24 7.31 -5.35 -17.32
N TRP A 25 6.25 -6.16 -17.09
CA TRP A 25 5.90 -6.65 -15.76
C TRP A 25 7.09 -7.29 -15.03
N GLU A 26 7.79 -8.22 -15.70
CA GLU A 26 8.89 -8.97 -15.08
C GLU A 26 10.07 -8.05 -14.73
N ASP A 27 10.35 -7.05 -15.58
CA ASP A 27 11.38 -6.04 -15.32
C ASP A 27 11.04 -5.21 -14.09
N PHE A 28 9.78 -4.80 -13.93
CA PHE A 28 9.34 -4.05 -12.75
C PHE A 28 9.28 -4.92 -11.49
N ALA A 29 8.86 -6.19 -11.61
CA ALA A 29 8.86 -7.14 -10.51
C ALA A 29 10.27 -7.39 -9.95
N ALA A 30 11.26 -7.52 -10.83
CA ALA A 30 12.66 -7.69 -10.42
C ALA A 30 13.20 -6.52 -9.58
N LEU A 31 12.59 -5.33 -9.68
CA LEU A 31 13.00 -4.16 -8.90
C LEU A 31 12.52 -4.19 -7.44
N LEU A 32 11.62 -5.10 -7.05
CA LEU A 32 11.19 -5.27 -5.65
C LEU A 32 12.39 -5.62 -4.75
N ASP A 33 13.29 -6.48 -5.21
CA ASP A 33 14.49 -6.90 -4.45
C ASP A 33 15.72 -6.02 -4.71
N HIS A 34 15.54 -4.83 -5.27
CA HIS A 34 16.68 -3.97 -5.62
C HIS A 34 17.29 -3.33 -4.36
N HIS A 35 18.62 -3.37 -4.22
CA HIS A 35 19.34 -2.81 -3.06
C HIS A 35 19.05 -1.31 -2.81
N ASN A 36 18.83 -0.54 -3.88
CA ASN A 36 18.46 0.87 -3.79
C ASN A 36 16.94 1.05 -3.67
N SER A 37 16.50 1.67 -2.58
CA SER A 37 15.09 1.90 -2.24
C SER A 37 14.30 2.69 -3.27
N TYR A 38 14.94 3.58 -4.04
CA TYR A 38 14.24 4.29 -5.12
C TYR A 38 13.73 3.32 -6.20
N HIS A 39 14.46 2.26 -6.49
CA HIS A 39 14.02 1.26 -7.46
C HIS A 39 12.89 0.40 -6.90
N ARG A 40 12.93 0.07 -5.61
CA ARG A 40 11.82 -0.61 -4.93
C ARG A 40 10.56 0.25 -4.92
N ASP A 41 10.71 1.55 -4.66
CA ASP A 41 9.61 2.51 -4.78
C ASP A 41 9.00 2.50 -6.19
N TYR A 42 9.83 2.40 -7.23
CA TYR A 42 9.37 2.33 -8.60
C TYR A 42 8.60 1.03 -8.86
N ALA A 43 9.12 -0.11 -8.39
CA ALA A 43 8.47 -1.41 -8.46
C ALA A 43 7.07 -1.35 -7.84
N ILE A 44 6.97 -0.88 -6.60
CA ILE A 44 5.73 -0.75 -5.84
C ILE A 44 4.70 0.08 -6.62
N ILE A 45 5.09 1.27 -7.08
CA ILE A 45 4.15 2.18 -7.73
C ILE A 45 3.73 1.66 -9.11
N LEU A 46 4.68 1.14 -9.90
CA LEU A 46 4.40 0.65 -11.24
C LEU A 46 3.57 -0.64 -11.19
N LEU A 47 3.91 -1.63 -10.36
CA LEU A 47 3.13 -2.85 -10.23
C LEU A 47 1.69 -2.56 -9.79
N ALA A 48 1.50 -1.66 -8.83
CA ALA A 48 0.17 -1.22 -8.40
C ALA A 48 -0.62 -0.50 -9.51
N ASN A 49 0.03 0.24 -10.41
CA ASN A 49 -0.63 0.79 -11.59
C ASN A 49 -1.05 -0.31 -12.57
N LEU A 50 -0.20 -1.32 -12.75
CA LEU A 50 -0.41 -2.38 -13.74
C LEU A 50 -1.49 -3.39 -13.35
N THR A 51 -1.88 -3.47 -12.07
CA THR A 51 -2.92 -4.43 -11.63
C THR A 51 -4.25 -4.25 -12.37
N LEU A 52 -4.57 -3.04 -12.83
CA LEU A 52 -5.77 -2.76 -13.64
C LEU A 52 -5.75 -3.51 -15.00
N ALA A 53 -4.56 -3.69 -15.59
CA ALA A 53 -4.35 -4.41 -16.84
C ALA A 53 -3.98 -5.90 -16.65
N ASP A 54 -3.83 -6.35 -15.40
CA ASP A 54 -3.34 -7.69 -15.06
C ASP A 54 -4.39 -8.79 -15.26
N LYS A 55 -4.63 -9.16 -16.52
CA LYS A 55 -5.54 -10.26 -16.89
C LYS A 55 -4.96 -11.65 -16.63
N GLN A 56 -3.65 -11.77 -16.38
CA GLN A 56 -2.97 -13.05 -16.15
C GLN A 56 -2.72 -13.32 -14.66
N ASN A 57 -3.22 -12.45 -13.77
CA ASN A 57 -3.00 -12.50 -12.33
C ASN A 57 -1.52 -12.62 -11.94
N LYS A 58 -0.65 -11.90 -12.65
CA LYS A 58 0.78 -11.82 -12.31
C LYS A 58 1.01 -11.18 -10.95
N PHE A 59 0.13 -10.28 -10.49
CA PHE A 59 0.23 -9.68 -9.16
C PHE A 59 0.21 -10.74 -8.05
N LEU A 60 -0.61 -11.78 -8.19
CA LEU A 60 -0.70 -12.85 -7.20
C LEU A 60 0.65 -13.54 -6.97
N LYS A 61 1.49 -13.64 -8.01
CA LYS A 61 2.81 -14.26 -7.92
C LYS A 61 3.82 -13.43 -7.13
N VAL A 62 3.66 -12.11 -7.14
CA VAL A 62 4.54 -11.15 -6.43
C VAL A 62 3.88 -10.58 -5.18
N PHE A 63 2.70 -11.08 -4.80
CA PHE A 63 1.89 -10.52 -3.72
C PHE A 63 2.67 -10.43 -2.40
N ASN A 64 3.32 -11.53 -2.01
CA ASN A 64 4.10 -11.59 -0.78
C ASN A 64 5.32 -10.66 -0.84
N ASP A 65 6.04 -10.66 -1.97
CA ASP A 65 7.22 -9.81 -2.15
C ASP A 65 6.82 -8.33 -2.10
N TYR A 66 5.74 -7.95 -2.78
CA TYR A 66 5.19 -6.60 -2.75
C TYR A 66 4.85 -6.17 -1.32
N PHE A 67 4.09 -6.98 -0.58
CA PHE A 67 3.66 -6.62 0.77
C PHE A 67 4.74 -6.80 1.84
N SER A 68 5.86 -7.47 1.53
CA SER A 68 7.04 -7.47 2.40
C SER A 68 7.60 -6.04 2.61
N HIS A 69 7.40 -5.15 1.64
CA HIS A 69 7.83 -3.76 1.74
C HIS A 69 7.04 -2.92 2.74
N ILE A 70 5.96 -3.44 3.34
CA ILE A 70 5.35 -2.80 4.52
C ILE A 70 6.36 -2.67 5.67
N ASN A 71 7.36 -3.55 5.75
CA ASN A 71 8.51 -3.45 6.67
C ASN A 71 9.83 -3.21 5.92
N ASP A 72 9.81 -2.38 4.87
CA ASP A 72 11.03 -2.04 4.13
C ASP A 72 12.06 -1.31 5.02
N GLU A 73 13.36 -1.54 4.78
CA GLU A 73 14.46 -0.80 5.43
C GLU A 73 14.25 0.73 5.41
N LYS A 74 13.66 1.25 4.32
CA LYS A 74 13.28 2.65 4.22
C LYS A 74 11.80 2.82 4.56
N PHE A 75 11.56 3.51 5.66
CA PHE A 75 10.21 3.88 6.09
C PHE A 75 9.37 4.56 5.00
N MET A 76 9.98 5.39 4.13
CA MET A 76 9.27 6.02 3.02
C MET A 76 8.78 5.02 1.97
N THR A 77 9.51 3.93 1.76
CA THR A 77 9.12 2.83 0.87
C THR A 77 7.95 2.05 1.46
N ALA A 78 7.96 1.79 2.78
CA ALA A 78 6.82 1.21 3.48
C ALA A 78 5.54 2.03 3.35
N ARG A 79 5.63 3.35 3.51
CA ARG A 79 4.48 4.25 3.29
C ARG A 79 3.96 4.18 1.86
N LYS A 80 4.86 4.15 0.87
CA LYS A 80 4.47 4.02 -0.55
C LYS A 80 3.77 2.69 -0.83
N CYS A 81 4.23 1.60 -0.21
CA CYS A 81 3.58 0.29 -0.30
C CYS A 81 2.11 0.40 0.11
N VAL A 82 1.84 0.89 1.32
CA VAL A 82 0.48 1.08 1.84
C VAL A 82 -0.32 2.05 0.96
N GLN A 83 0.23 3.23 0.65
CA GLN A 83 -0.51 4.24 -0.11
C GLN A 83 -0.92 3.77 -1.53
N ASN A 84 -0.11 2.93 -2.18
CA ASN A 84 -0.44 2.40 -3.50
C ASN A 84 -1.34 1.15 -3.46
N THR A 85 -1.57 0.56 -2.28
CA THR A 85 -2.53 -0.53 -2.09
C THR A 85 -3.94 -0.16 -2.54
N ALA A 86 -4.33 1.12 -2.50
CA ALA A 86 -5.63 1.58 -3.00
C ALA A 86 -5.89 1.13 -4.45
N LYS A 87 -4.89 1.24 -5.34
CA LYS A 87 -5.01 0.84 -6.75
C LYS A 87 -5.22 -0.66 -6.91
N ILE A 88 -4.60 -1.44 -6.03
CA ILE A 88 -4.76 -2.90 -5.99
C ILE A 88 -6.17 -3.23 -5.53
N LEU A 89 -6.66 -2.62 -4.44
CA LEU A 89 -8.05 -2.83 -3.97
C LEU A 89 -9.10 -2.44 -5.02
N GLU A 90 -8.87 -1.35 -5.76
CA GLU A 90 -9.77 -0.92 -6.86
C GLU A 90 -9.85 -1.92 -8.02
N SER A 91 -8.76 -2.64 -8.31
CA SER A 91 -8.65 -3.49 -9.50
C SER A 91 -8.69 -4.99 -9.21
N LYS A 92 -8.42 -5.39 -7.96
CA LYS A 92 -8.27 -6.77 -7.48
C LYS A 92 -9.05 -6.97 -6.19
N GLY A 93 -10.35 -6.70 -6.25
CA GLY A 93 -11.25 -6.78 -5.08
C GLY A 93 -11.28 -8.17 -4.43
N GLU A 94 -10.95 -9.23 -5.17
CA GLU A 94 -10.79 -10.59 -4.65
C GLU A 94 -9.67 -10.74 -3.61
N LEU A 95 -8.69 -9.83 -3.61
CA LEU A 95 -7.56 -9.85 -2.65
C LEU A 95 -7.85 -9.04 -1.38
N THR A 96 -9.02 -8.41 -1.27
CA THR A 96 -9.33 -7.49 -0.16
C THR A 96 -9.11 -8.14 1.20
N GLY A 97 -9.62 -9.36 1.42
CA GLY A 97 -9.47 -10.05 2.71
C GLY A 97 -8.01 -10.25 3.12
N ASP A 98 -7.18 -10.72 2.18
CA ASP A 98 -5.75 -10.98 2.44
C ASP A 98 -4.98 -9.68 2.71
N ILE A 99 -5.27 -8.64 1.93
CA ILE A 99 -4.65 -7.31 2.10
C ILE A 99 -5.02 -6.72 3.46
N ILE A 100 -6.30 -6.75 3.85
CA ILE A 100 -6.75 -6.20 5.14
C ILE A 100 -6.10 -6.96 6.31
N ASN A 101 -5.98 -8.29 6.21
CA ASN A 101 -5.28 -9.07 7.24
C ASN A 101 -3.81 -8.66 7.41
N ILE A 102 -3.10 -8.36 6.32
CA ILE A 102 -1.72 -7.85 6.39
C ILE A 102 -1.68 -6.47 7.06
N LEU A 103 -2.59 -5.57 6.67
CA LEU A 103 -2.59 -4.18 7.15
C LEU A 103 -2.98 -4.07 8.62
N LEU A 104 -3.91 -4.91 9.11
CA LEU A 104 -4.29 -4.96 10.53
C LEU A 104 -3.15 -5.47 11.42
N ASP A 105 -2.23 -6.26 10.85
CA ASP A 105 -1.11 -6.88 11.57
C ASP A 105 0.19 -6.06 11.50
N VAL A 106 0.08 -4.77 11.15
CA VAL A 106 1.22 -3.87 10.95
C VAL A 106 2.15 -3.77 12.17
N ASP A 107 1.62 -3.91 13.39
CA ASP A 107 2.42 -3.84 14.61
C ASP A 107 3.38 -5.00 14.78
N ASN A 108 2.97 -6.21 14.38
CA ASN A 108 3.79 -7.43 14.44
C ASN A 108 4.67 -7.60 13.20
N ARG A 109 4.26 -7.00 12.07
CA ARG A 109 5.00 -7.09 10.79
C ARG A 109 6.13 -6.09 10.65
N CYS A 110 6.03 -4.96 11.35
CA CYS A 110 7.00 -3.87 11.20
C CYS A 110 7.92 -3.78 12.41
N ASP A 111 9.19 -3.42 12.18
CA ASP A 111 10.17 -3.17 13.25
C ASP A 111 10.50 -1.68 13.42
N PHE A 112 9.70 -0.80 12.80
CA PHE A 112 9.90 0.64 12.90
C PHE A 112 9.75 1.17 14.33
N PRO A 113 10.44 2.28 14.69
CA PRO A 113 10.17 3.02 15.91
C PRO A 113 8.68 3.39 16.05
N LEU A 114 8.19 3.47 17.29
CA LEU A 114 6.78 3.72 17.60
C LEU A 114 6.18 4.89 16.81
N LYS A 115 6.91 6.02 16.68
CA LYS A 115 6.44 7.20 15.93
C LYS A 115 6.22 6.91 14.44
N GLN A 116 7.09 6.09 13.84
CA GLN A 116 6.98 5.69 12.45
C GLN A 116 5.85 4.68 12.26
N LYS A 117 5.72 3.67 13.13
CA LYS A 117 4.56 2.76 13.12
C LYS A 117 3.24 3.52 13.20
N ALA A 118 3.11 4.43 14.17
CA ALA A 118 1.92 5.26 14.32
C ALA A 118 1.62 6.07 13.04
N LEU A 119 2.63 6.61 12.37
CA LEU A 119 2.44 7.32 11.11
C LEU A 119 2.06 6.38 9.95
N LEU A 120 2.61 5.18 9.87
CA LEU A 120 2.21 4.17 8.88
C LEU A 120 0.75 3.75 9.07
N LYS A 121 0.31 3.56 10.32
CA LYS A 121 -1.10 3.30 10.65
C LYS A 121 -2.02 4.41 10.15
N SER A 122 -1.56 5.67 10.11
CA SER A 122 -2.37 6.74 9.51
C SER A 122 -2.68 6.48 8.03
N ASP A 123 -1.73 5.94 7.26
CA ASP A 123 -1.94 5.61 5.85
C ASP A 123 -2.87 4.38 5.73
N VAL A 124 -2.75 3.42 6.65
CA VAL A 124 -3.66 2.25 6.73
C VAL A 124 -5.10 2.67 7.00
N ILE A 125 -5.33 3.55 7.99
CA ILE A 125 -6.69 4.02 8.30
C ILE A 125 -7.26 4.85 7.14
N GLU A 126 -6.43 5.64 6.45
CA GLU A 126 -6.85 6.34 5.24
C GLU A 126 -7.36 5.38 4.15
N LEU A 127 -6.70 4.21 3.95
CA LEU A 127 -7.23 3.16 3.07
C LEU A 127 -8.57 2.63 3.59
N PHE A 128 -8.68 2.30 4.87
CA PHE A 128 -9.92 1.77 5.44
C PHE A 128 -11.08 2.75 5.26
N ILE A 129 -10.86 4.06 5.37
CA ILE A 129 -11.90 5.08 5.10
C ILE A 129 -12.44 4.97 3.66
N ASN A 130 -11.57 4.68 2.69
CA ASN A 130 -11.93 4.68 1.28
C ASN A 130 -12.56 3.35 0.84
N PHE A 131 -12.17 2.25 1.49
CA PHE A 131 -12.56 0.89 1.10
C PHE A 131 -13.45 0.17 2.10
N TYR A 132 -13.93 0.84 3.16
CA TYR A 132 -14.74 0.24 4.23
C TYR A 132 -15.86 -0.70 3.74
N TRP A 133 -16.60 -0.27 2.70
CA TRP A 133 -17.72 -1.05 2.15
C TRP A 133 -17.32 -2.34 1.43
N GLN A 134 -16.05 -2.51 1.06
CA GLN A 134 -15.51 -3.73 0.46
C GLN A 134 -14.97 -4.70 1.51
N ILE A 135 -14.83 -4.25 2.76
CA ILE A 135 -14.27 -5.05 3.86
C ILE A 135 -15.39 -5.86 4.51
N ASN A 136 -15.18 -7.18 4.59
CA ASN A 136 -16.14 -8.08 5.26
C ASN A 136 -15.98 -8.07 6.79
N ASP A 137 -14.77 -7.79 7.29
CA ASP A 137 -14.38 -7.85 8.70
C ASP A 137 -14.28 -6.45 9.32
N ASN A 138 -15.39 -5.71 9.28
CA ASN A 138 -15.43 -4.34 9.78
C ASN A 138 -15.23 -4.24 11.29
N GLU A 139 -15.51 -5.30 12.04
CA GLU A 139 -15.32 -5.34 13.50
C GLU A 139 -13.84 -5.17 13.85
N ARG A 140 -12.93 -5.99 13.29
CA ARG A 140 -11.49 -5.88 13.52
C ARG A 140 -10.91 -4.56 13.02
N VAL A 141 -11.43 -4.03 11.90
CA VAL A 141 -11.05 -2.70 11.42
C VAL A 141 -11.44 -1.62 12.44
N ASN A 142 -12.66 -1.67 12.97
CA ASN A 142 -13.13 -0.70 13.94
C ASN A 142 -12.35 -0.76 15.25
N GLU A 143 -12.01 -1.96 15.72
CA GLU A 143 -11.13 -2.16 16.88
C GLU A 143 -9.74 -1.57 16.65
N PHE A 144 -9.10 -1.91 15.53
CA PHE A 144 -7.80 -1.35 15.16
C PHE A 144 -7.81 0.18 15.13
N VAL A 145 -8.87 0.80 14.60
CA VAL A 145 -8.97 2.28 14.54
C VAL A 145 -9.22 2.89 15.92
N LYS A 146 -10.01 2.24 16.78
CA LYS A 146 -10.27 2.71 18.15
C LYS A 146 -8.99 2.80 18.97
N ASP A 147 -8.09 1.82 18.84
CA ASP A 147 -6.80 1.81 19.52
C ASP A 147 -5.90 3.00 19.12
N GLU A 148 -6.15 3.59 17.96
CA GLU A 148 -5.39 4.73 17.44
C GLU A 148 -5.99 6.11 17.77
N LEU A 149 -7.09 6.19 18.52
CA LEU A 149 -7.71 7.47 18.92
C LEU A 149 -6.79 8.33 19.80
N ASP A 150 -5.95 7.68 20.62
CA ASP A 150 -4.95 8.31 21.49
C ASP A 150 -3.51 8.09 21.02
N SER A 151 -3.34 7.70 19.74
CA SER A 151 -2.04 7.47 19.10
C SER A 151 -1.04 8.60 19.34
N ILE A 152 0.25 8.29 19.51
CA ILE A 152 1.30 9.30 19.72
C ILE A 152 1.44 10.28 18.54
N SER A 153 0.99 9.88 17.36
CA SER A 153 1.01 10.69 16.13
C SER A 153 -0.24 11.57 16.04
N PRO A 154 -0.11 12.91 16.03
CA PRO A 154 -1.26 13.80 15.87
C PRO A 154 -2.02 13.58 14.56
N LYS A 155 -1.31 13.23 13.47
CA LYS A 155 -1.94 12.87 12.19
C LYS A 155 -2.86 11.66 12.40
N THR A 156 -2.33 10.61 13.02
CA THR A 156 -3.05 9.33 13.21
C THR A 156 -4.29 9.51 14.07
N ARG A 157 -4.21 10.25 15.19
CA ARG A 157 -5.41 10.61 15.98
C ARG A 157 -6.47 11.32 15.14
N LYS A 158 -6.06 12.25 14.28
CA LYS A 158 -6.98 13.01 13.42
C LYS A 158 -7.70 12.10 12.41
N VAL A 159 -6.97 11.20 11.73
CA VAL A 159 -7.60 10.26 10.79
C VAL A 159 -8.45 9.21 11.50
N ALA A 160 -8.03 8.71 12.66
CA ALA A 160 -8.82 7.77 13.47
C ALA A 160 -10.17 8.38 13.89
N LYS A 161 -10.16 9.63 14.40
CA LYS A 161 -11.40 10.36 14.72
C LYS A 161 -12.31 10.52 13.50
N LYS A 162 -11.75 10.93 12.36
CA LYS A 162 -12.51 11.06 11.10
C LYS A 162 -13.14 9.72 10.67
N PHE A 163 -12.43 8.61 10.84
CA PHE A 163 -12.97 7.28 10.57
C PHE A 163 -14.13 6.97 11.52
N MET A 164 -13.96 7.17 12.83
CA MET A 164 -14.99 6.89 13.83
C MET A 164 -16.24 7.76 13.64
N GLU A 165 -16.10 9.02 13.23
CA GLU A 165 -17.24 9.89 12.87
C GLU A 165 -18.05 9.35 11.69
N LYS A 166 -17.41 8.60 10.78
CA LYS A 166 -18.03 8.11 9.54
C LYS A 166 -18.58 6.70 9.66
N TYR A 167 -17.92 5.84 10.45
CA TYR A 167 -18.16 4.39 10.47
C TYR A 167 -18.23 3.78 11.88
N GLY A 168 -17.92 4.57 12.91
CA GLY A 168 -17.81 4.12 14.30
C GLY A 168 -19.13 4.06 15.07
#